data_AF-X1N9H5-F1
#
_entry.id   AF-X1N9H5-F1
#
_cell.length_a   1.000
_cell.length_b   1.000
_cell.length_c   1.000
_cell.angle_alpha   90.00
_cell.angle_beta   90.00
_cell.angle_gamma   90.00
#
_symmetry.space_group_name_H-M   'P 1'
#
loop_
_entity.id
_entity.type
_entity.pdbx_description
1 polymer ?
#
loop_
_entity_poly.entity_id
_entity_poly.type
_entity_poly.pdbx_seq_one_letter_code
_entity_poly.pdbx_strand_id
1 'polypeptide(L)'
;MRIERTPGYMRQVIDYHRIKKGDVVIIFNNIGVNAATIDAALECKERGATVISVGGSPWQKEIPKEHYTRHPSRKNLMDITDLFIDDYNPVGDNVIKIEGFNRTIAPISQVTDSYIVRRIEIEAVKYMVSEGFTPPVWVSANTVGGDEANKKYQEEYYYRVKYL
;
A
#
# COMPACT_ATOMS: atom_id res chain seq x y z
N MET A 1 14.65 9.87 -3.93
CA MET A 1 14.71 8.73 -4.88
C MET A 1 15.88 7.75 -4.68
N ARG A 2 16.81 7.93 -3.73
CA ARG A 2 17.85 6.91 -3.50
C ARG A 2 17.33 5.69 -2.73
N ILE A 3 16.60 5.93 -1.64
CA ILE A 3 16.13 4.87 -0.72
C ILE A 3 15.23 3.84 -1.41
N GLU A 4 14.27 4.27 -2.24
CA GLU A 4 13.36 3.36 -2.97
C GLU A 4 14.10 2.37 -3.92
N ARG A 5 15.34 2.70 -4.31
CA ARG A 5 16.17 1.90 -5.22
C ARG A 5 17.36 1.25 -4.50
N THR A 6 17.39 1.27 -3.17
CA THR A 6 18.43 0.61 -2.35
C THR A 6 17.98 -0.80 -1.97
N PRO A 7 18.57 -1.86 -2.56
CA PRO A 7 18.26 -3.23 -2.18
C PRO A 7 18.63 -3.52 -0.73
N GLY A 8 17.83 -4.36 -0.07
CA GLY A 8 17.99 -4.79 1.32
C GLY A 8 17.49 -3.79 2.36
N TYR A 9 17.17 -2.54 1.99
CA TYR A 9 16.74 -1.52 2.96
C TYR A 9 15.45 -1.90 3.69
N MET A 10 14.44 -2.39 2.95
CA MET A 10 13.12 -2.65 3.53
C MET A 10 13.10 -3.81 4.51
N ARG A 11 14.08 -4.72 4.49
CA ARG A 11 14.18 -5.80 5.48
C ARG A 11 14.22 -5.27 6.91
N GLN A 12 15.00 -4.21 7.15
CA GLN A 12 15.10 -3.59 8.47
C GLN A 12 13.81 -2.86 8.86
N VAL A 13 13.09 -2.29 7.89
CA VAL A 13 11.79 -1.66 8.13
C VAL A 13 10.75 -2.70 8.51
N ILE A 14 10.65 -3.80 7.77
CA ILE A 14 9.74 -4.91 8.09
C ILE A 14 10.09 -5.50 9.46
N ASP A 15 11.39 -5.63 9.77
CA ASP A 15 11.85 -6.10 11.07
C ASP A 15 11.44 -5.19 12.22
N TYR A 16 11.66 -3.88 12.05
CA TYR A 16 11.21 -2.89 13.01
C TYR A 16 9.72 -3.08 13.30
N HIS A 17 8.88 -3.22 12.27
CA HIS A 17 7.43 -3.43 12.43
C HIS A 17 7.02 -4.80 12.99
N ARG A 18 7.97 -5.74 13.19
CA ARG A 18 7.73 -7.07 13.77
C ARG A 18 6.63 -7.86 13.06
N ILE A 19 6.55 -7.69 11.74
CA ILE A 19 5.61 -8.44 10.90
C ILE A 19 5.85 -9.94 11.09
N LYS A 20 4.77 -10.71 11.21
CA LYS A 20 4.82 -12.15 11.48
C LYS A 20 3.67 -12.90 10.79
N LYS A 21 3.72 -14.22 10.87
CA LYS A 21 2.66 -15.10 10.38
C LYS A 21 1.30 -14.72 10.97
N GLY A 22 0.30 -14.61 10.10
CA GLY A 22 -1.07 -14.20 10.45
C GLY A 22 -1.34 -12.70 10.33
N ASP A 23 -0.29 -11.87 10.16
CA ASP A 23 -0.48 -10.47 9.83
C ASP A 23 -0.89 -10.31 8.35
N VAL A 24 -1.58 -9.21 8.06
CA VAL A 24 -1.89 -8.75 6.70
C VAL A 24 -1.11 -7.48 6.43
N VAL A 25 -0.36 -7.46 5.33
CA VAL A 25 0.40 -6.29 4.88
C VAL A 25 -0.16 -5.83 3.53
N ILE A 26 -0.53 -4.56 3.45
CA ILE A 26 -1.00 -3.93 2.22
C ILE A 26 0.08 -3.00 1.68
N ILE A 27 0.59 -3.28 0.49
CA ILE A 27 1.65 -2.50 -0.18
C ILE A 27 1.03 -1.68 -1.31
N PHE A 28 0.99 -0.36 -1.15
CA PHE A 28 0.62 0.57 -2.22
C PHE A 28 1.88 0.99 -2.97
N ASN A 29 1.98 0.62 -4.25
CA ASN A 29 3.06 1.06 -5.12
C ASN A 29 2.65 1.00 -6.60
N ASN A 30 2.45 2.16 -7.21
CA ASN A 30 2.06 2.30 -8.62
C ASN A 30 2.92 1.46 -9.57
N ILE A 31 4.24 1.52 -9.40
CA ILE A 31 5.20 1.00 -10.38
C ILE A 31 5.43 -0.50 -10.18
N GLY A 32 5.53 -0.96 -8.92
CA GLY A 32 5.61 -2.37 -8.56
C GLY A 32 6.91 -3.07 -8.95
N VAL A 33 8.02 -2.34 -9.19
CA VAL A 33 9.30 -2.95 -9.63
C VAL A 33 10.52 -2.53 -8.82
N ASN A 34 10.42 -1.46 -8.02
CA ASN A 34 11.56 -0.87 -7.32
C ASN A 34 12.07 -1.75 -6.17
N ALA A 35 13.35 -1.56 -5.81
CA ALA A 35 14.02 -2.41 -4.83
C ALA A 35 13.30 -2.47 -3.48
N ALA A 36 12.98 -1.31 -2.89
CA ALA A 36 12.27 -1.26 -1.61
C ALA A 36 10.93 -2.03 -1.65
N THR A 37 10.13 -1.82 -2.70
CA THR A 37 8.83 -2.48 -2.87
C THR A 37 8.96 -4.00 -2.95
N ILE A 38 9.91 -4.48 -3.74
CA ILE A 38 10.13 -5.91 -3.95
C ILE A 38 10.71 -6.56 -2.68
N ASP A 39 11.67 -5.91 -2.01
CA ASP A 39 12.24 -6.39 -0.75
C ASP A 39 11.18 -6.49 0.36
N ALA A 40 10.32 -5.48 0.48
CA ALA A 40 9.24 -5.48 1.47
C ALA A 40 8.28 -6.65 1.24
N ALA A 41 7.86 -6.87 -0.01
CA ALA A 41 6.96 -7.97 -0.34
C ALA A 41 7.60 -9.33 -0.06
N LEU A 42 8.86 -9.53 -0.47
CA LEU A 42 9.59 -10.78 -0.25
C LEU A 42 9.79 -11.07 1.23
N GLU A 43 10.22 -10.09 2.02
CA GLU A 43 10.43 -10.25 3.47
C GLU A 43 9.11 -10.57 4.20
N CYS A 44 8.01 -9.90 3.85
CA CYS A 44 6.69 -10.20 4.42
C CYS A 44 6.24 -11.63 4.09
N LYS A 45 6.47 -12.09 2.85
CA LYS A 45 6.19 -13.48 2.43
C LYS A 45 7.05 -14.49 3.18
N GLU A 46 8.35 -14.22 3.35
CA GLU A 46 9.26 -15.07 4.11
C GLU A 46 8.80 -15.24 5.57
N ARG A 47 8.27 -14.17 6.17
CA ARG A 47 7.72 -14.18 7.54
C ARG A 47 6.32 -14.81 7.66
N GLY A 48 5.73 -15.24 6.55
CA GLY A 48 4.42 -15.89 6.51
C GLY A 48 3.23 -14.94 6.66
N ALA A 49 3.41 -13.63 6.45
CA ALA A 49 2.30 -12.68 6.38
C ALA A 49 1.55 -12.82 5.05
N THR A 50 0.26 -12.48 5.07
CA THR A 50 -0.53 -12.33 3.84
C THR A 50 -0.20 -10.97 3.23
N VAL A 51 0.25 -10.97 1.97
CA VAL A 51 0.65 -9.74 1.28
C VAL A 51 -0.38 -9.38 0.22
N ILE A 52 -1.04 -8.25 0.40
CA ILE A 52 -1.92 -7.61 -0.59
C ILE A 52 -1.15 -6.44 -1.19
N SER A 53 -1.27 -6.22 -2.49
CA SER A 53 -0.68 -5.05 -3.15
C SER A 53 -1.68 -4.32 -4.01
N VAL A 54 -1.50 -3.00 -4.10
CA VAL A 54 -2.24 -2.11 -4.99
C VAL A 54 -1.24 -1.38 -5.88
N GLY A 55 -1.50 -1.33 -7.18
CA GLY A 55 -0.70 -0.56 -8.14
C GLY A 55 -1.10 -0.83 -9.58
N GLY A 56 -0.34 -0.27 -10.52
CA GLY A 56 -0.68 -0.34 -11.94
C GLY A 56 -0.05 -1.54 -12.61
N SER A 57 -0.86 -2.47 -13.11
CA SER A 57 -0.34 -3.55 -13.94
C SER A 57 0.35 -3.06 -15.24
N PRO A 58 -0.05 -1.93 -15.88
CA PRO A 58 0.69 -1.38 -17.03
C PRO A 58 2.16 -1.11 -16.71
N TRP A 59 2.46 -0.47 -15.57
CA TRP A 59 3.84 -0.21 -15.13
C TRP A 59 4.70 -1.47 -15.05
N GLN A 60 4.14 -2.56 -14.50
CA GLN A 60 4.87 -3.81 -14.30
C GLN A 60 5.07 -4.61 -15.60
N LYS A 61 4.13 -4.48 -16.54
CA LYS A 61 4.11 -5.17 -17.84
C LYS A 61 4.95 -4.45 -18.90
N GLU A 62 4.91 -3.12 -18.93
CA GLU A 62 5.48 -2.31 -20.02
C GLU A 62 6.89 -1.78 -19.73
N ILE A 63 7.26 -1.58 -18.46
CA ILE A 63 8.67 -1.27 -18.14
C ILE A 63 9.54 -2.44 -18.62
N PRO A 64 10.68 -2.21 -19.29
CA PRO A 64 11.61 -3.28 -19.69
C PRO A 64 12.28 -3.98 -18.50
N LYS A 65 12.51 -5.30 -18.56
CA LYS A 65 13.13 -6.08 -17.45
C LYS A 65 14.53 -5.58 -17.08
N GLU A 66 15.24 -4.97 -18.02
CA GLU A 66 16.58 -4.38 -17.83
C GLU A 66 16.56 -2.92 -17.35
N HIS A 67 15.38 -2.34 -17.11
CA HIS A 67 15.29 -0.95 -16.68
C HIS A 67 15.98 -0.77 -15.32
N TYR A 68 16.90 0.20 -15.26
CA TYR A 68 17.81 0.42 -14.12
C TYR A 68 17.14 0.67 -12.76
N THR A 69 15.84 0.97 -12.75
CA THR A 69 15.07 1.18 -11.51
C THR A 69 14.53 -0.10 -10.91
N ARG A 70 14.55 -1.22 -11.65
CA ARG A 70 14.04 -2.50 -11.17
C ARG A 70 14.93 -3.06 -10.07
N HIS A 71 14.29 -3.77 -9.14
CA HIS A 71 14.99 -4.63 -8.20
C HIS A 71 15.87 -5.64 -8.96
N PRO A 72 17.08 -5.98 -8.46
CA PRO A 72 17.99 -6.92 -9.13
C PRO A 72 17.38 -8.29 -9.48
N SER A 73 16.36 -8.75 -8.74
CA SER A 73 15.64 -10.01 -9.06
C SER A 73 14.74 -9.93 -10.29
N ARG A 74 14.46 -8.71 -10.81
CA ARG A 74 13.58 -8.44 -11.96
C ARG A 74 12.14 -8.94 -11.82
N LYS A 75 11.73 -9.30 -10.60
CA LYS A 75 10.35 -9.68 -10.27
C LYS A 75 9.43 -8.46 -10.33
N ASN A 76 8.15 -8.71 -10.56
CA ASN A 76 7.11 -7.71 -10.40
C ASN A 76 6.40 -7.94 -9.06
N LEU A 77 5.88 -6.88 -8.45
CA LEU A 77 5.12 -6.97 -7.20
C LEU A 77 3.92 -7.92 -7.35
N MET A 78 3.21 -7.86 -8.48
CA MET A 78 2.07 -8.73 -8.79
C MET A 78 2.42 -10.23 -8.88
N ASP A 79 3.70 -10.57 -9.07
CA ASP A 79 4.16 -11.97 -9.12
C ASP A 79 4.51 -12.51 -7.72
N ILE A 80 4.55 -11.65 -6.70
CA ILE A 80 5.01 -11.97 -5.33
C ILE A 80 3.84 -12.02 -4.34
N THR A 81 2.85 -11.15 -4.53
CA THR A 81 1.77 -10.95 -3.57
C THR A 81 0.68 -12.03 -3.66
N ASP A 82 -0.04 -12.23 -2.56
CA ASP A 82 -1.17 -13.17 -2.49
C ASP A 82 -2.39 -12.63 -3.23
N LEU A 83 -2.55 -11.31 -3.24
CA LEU A 83 -3.59 -10.60 -3.95
C LEU A 83 -3.03 -9.29 -4.54
N PHE A 84 -3.22 -9.11 -5.84
CA PHE A 84 -2.90 -7.86 -6.54
C PHE A 84 -4.19 -7.16 -6.96
N ILE A 85 -4.40 -5.94 -6.48
CA ILE A 85 -5.49 -5.05 -6.87
C ILE A 85 -4.92 -4.08 -7.91
N ASP A 86 -5.38 -4.20 -9.16
CA ASP A 86 -4.99 -3.29 -10.23
C ASP A 86 -5.70 -1.95 -10.08
N ASP A 87 -4.93 -0.86 -9.97
CA ASP A 87 -5.44 0.51 -9.96
C ASP A 87 -5.65 1.07 -11.39
N TYR A 88 -5.26 0.30 -12.41
CA TYR A 88 -5.30 0.67 -13.83
C TYR A 88 -4.50 1.93 -14.17
N ASN A 89 -3.55 2.30 -13.32
CA ASN A 89 -2.74 3.48 -13.55
C ASN A 89 -1.80 3.28 -14.76
N PRO A 90 -1.87 4.14 -15.80
CA PRO A 90 -1.02 4.02 -16.96
C PRO A 90 0.45 4.33 -16.65
N VAL A 91 1.35 3.86 -17.51
CA VAL A 91 2.76 4.28 -17.47
C VAL A 91 2.84 5.80 -17.61
N GLY A 92 3.56 6.42 -16.68
CA GLY A 92 3.67 7.86 -16.53
C GLY A 92 2.66 8.48 -15.56
N ASP A 93 1.64 7.75 -15.08
CA ASP A 93 0.63 8.16 -14.07
C ASP A 93 -0.31 9.29 -14.49
N ASN A 94 0.04 10.04 -15.52
CA ASN A 94 -0.67 11.25 -15.96
C ASN A 94 -1.73 10.93 -17.03
N VAL A 95 -2.91 11.55 -16.94
CA VAL A 95 -4.05 11.24 -17.83
C VAL A 95 -4.62 12.43 -18.63
N ILE A 96 -4.21 13.66 -18.36
CA ILE A 96 -4.73 14.86 -19.05
C ILE A 96 -3.71 15.45 -20.02
N LYS A 97 -4.12 15.68 -21.28
CA LYS A 97 -3.32 16.36 -22.32
C LYS A 97 -3.86 17.78 -22.53
N ILE A 98 -2.96 18.74 -22.70
CA ILE A 98 -3.28 20.14 -23.02
C ILE A 98 -2.73 20.46 -24.40
N GLU A 99 -3.57 21.03 -25.28
CA GLU A 99 -3.14 21.45 -26.61
C GLU A 99 -1.99 22.46 -26.53
N GLY A 100 -0.96 22.28 -27.36
CA GLY A 100 0.26 23.09 -27.32
C GLY A 100 1.24 22.76 -26.18
N PHE A 101 0.93 21.80 -25.30
CA PHE A 101 1.84 21.34 -24.26
C PHE A 101 2.29 19.89 -24.48
N ASN A 102 3.60 19.64 -24.44
CA ASN A 102 4.19 18.35 -24.85
C ASN A 102 4.25 17.28 -23.74
N ARG A 103 3.60 17.52 -22.59
CA ARG A 103 3.53 16.57 -21.49
C ARG A 103 2.08 16.27 -21.12
N THR A 104 1.86 15.06 -20.63
CA THR A 104 0.60 14.68 -19.99
C THR A 104 0.71 15.04 -18.50
N ILE A 105 -0.36 15.55 -17.91
CA ILE A 105 -0.44 16.00 -16.51
C ILE A 105 -1.56 15.28 -15.77
N ALA A 106 -1.79 15.68 -14.51
CA ALA A 106 -2.80 15.12 -13.62
C ALA A 106 -2.53 13.64 -13.32
N PRO A 107 -1.56 13.35 -12.42
CA PRO A 107 -1.35 11.99 -11.95
C PRO A 107 -2.63 11.47 -11.29
N ILE A 108 -3.05 10.26 -11.65
CA ILE A 108 -4.35 9.72 -11.24
C ILE A 108 -4.25 8.78 -10.05
N SER A 109 -3.10 8.12 -9.84
CA SER A 109 -2.99 7.03 -8.86
C SER A 109 -3.41 7.44 -7.46
N GLN A 110 -3.06 8.65 -7.00
CA GLN A 110 -3.35 9.06 -5.63
C GLN A 110 -4.86 9.05 -5.35
N VAL A 111 -5.65 9.52 -6.31
CA VAL A 111 -7.11 9.53 -6.18
C VAL A 111 -7.65 8.10 -6.22
N THR A 112 -7.15 7.28 -7.14
CA THR A 112 -7.56 5.89 -7.31
C THR A 112 -7.20 5.02 -6.10
N ASP A 113 -5.95 5.07 -5.64
CA ASP A 113 -5.45 4.35 -4.47
C ASP A 113 -6.16 4.79 -3.19
N SER A 114 -6.41 6.09 -3.04
CA SER A 114 -7.20 6.62 -1.91
C SER A 114 -8.63 6.08 -1.93
N TYR A 115 -9.23 5.93 -3.10
CA TYR A 115 -10.54 5.29 -3.22
C TYR A 115 -10.46 3.80 -2.87
N ILE A 116 -9.47 3.07 -3.40
CA ILE A 116 -9.28 1.64 -3.17
C ILE A 116 -9.10 1.34 -1.68
N VAL A 117 -8.23 2.06 -0.96
CA VAL A 117 -8.02 1.82 0.48
C VAL A 117 -9.30 2.04 1.28
N ARG A 118 -10.12 3.02 0.91
CA ARG A 118 -11.43 3.25 1.55
C ARG A 118 -12.43 2.17 1.22
N ARG A 119 -12.41 1.62 0.00
CA ARG A 119 -13.24 0.46 -0.34
C ARG A 119 -12.85 -0.78 0.47
N ILE A 120 -11.55 -1.03 0.65
CA ILE A 120 -11.06 -2.13 1.50
C ILE A 120 -11.56 -1.93 2.94
N GLU A 121 -11.41 -0.73 3.50
CA GLU A 121 -11.92 -0.39 4.84
C GLU A 121 -13.42 -0.64 4.98
N ILE A 122 -14.22 -0.14 4.04
CA ILE A 122 -15.68 -0.30 4.03
C ILE A 122 -16.08 -1.78 4.03
N GLU A 123 -15.49 -2.59 3.16
CA GLU A 123 -15.85 -4.02 3.06
C GLU A 123 -15.34 -4.81 4.28
N ALA A 124 -14.18 -4.47 4.84
CA ALA A 124 -13.70 -5.07 6.08
C ALA A 124 -14.62 -4.77 7.27
N VAL A 125 -15.06 -3.51 7.42
CA VAL A 125 -16.00 -3.09 8.46
C VAL A 125 -17.35 -3.77 8.28
N LYS A 126 -17.90 -3.80 7.07
CA LYS A 126 -19.16 -4.51 6.78
C LYS A 126 -19.09 -5.98 7.17
N TYR A 127 -18.00 -6.65 6.79
CA TYR A 127 -17.80 -8.06 7.12
C TYR A 127 -17.72 -8.29 8.65
N MET A 128 -16.93 -7.50 9.36
CA MET A 128 -16.83 -7.57 10.82
C MET A 128 -18.19 -7.38 11.50
N VAL A 129 -18.97 -6.38 11.05
CA VAL A 129 -20.32 -6.14 11.58
C VAL A 129 -21.28 -7.28 11.27
N SER A 130 -21.22 -7.88 10.08
CA SER A 130 -22.06 -9.04 9.74
C SER A 130 -21.75 -10.28 10.60
N GLU A 131 -20.52 -10.39 11.10
CA GLU A 131 -20.08 -11.43 12.02
C GLU A 131 -20.31 -11.08 13.51
N GLY A 132 -21.00 -9.96 13.79
CA GLY A 132 -21.35 -9.54 15.15
C GLY A 132 -20.24 -8.82 15.92
N PHE A 133 -19.16 -8.41 15.24
CA PHE A 133 -18.10 -7.59 15.85
C PHE A 133 -18.42 -6.10 15.76
N THR A 134 -17.98 -5.35 16.76
CA THR A 134 -17.95 -3.88 16.72
C THR A 134 -16.52 -3.42 16.42
N PRO A 135 -16.18 -3.07 15.18
CA PRO A 135 -14.81 -2.70 14.82
C PRO A 135 -14.38 -1.36 15.43
N PRO A 136 -13.11 -1.21 15.83
CA PRO A 136 -12.59 0.03 16.41
C PRO A 136 -12.33 1.06 15.29
N VAL A 137 -13.33 1.90 15.02
CA VAL A 137 -13.24 2.99 14.03
C VAL A 137 -13.10 4.32 14.75
N TRP A 138 -12.13 5.12 14.32
CA TRP A 138 -11.89 6.45 14.86
C TRP A 138 -13.03 7.40 14.51
N VAL A 139 -13.44 8.18 15.49
CA VAL A 139 -14.40 9.27 15.32
C VAL A 139 -13.63 10.56 15.03
N SER A 140 -14.17 11.45 14.21
CA SER A 140 -13.54 12.76 14.01
C SER A 140 -13.49 13.52 15.34
N ALA A 141 -12.30 13.94 15.77
CA ALA A 141 -12.10 14.76 16.98
C ALA A 141 -12.93 16.06 16.96
N ASN A 142 -13.30 16.55 15.77
CA ASN A 142 -14.13 17.75 15.59
C ASN A 142 -15.63 17.51 15.83
N THR A 143 -16.05 16.28 16.16
CA THR A 143 -17.45 15.98 16.49
C THR A 143 -17.65 15.96 18.01
N VAL A 144 -18.88 16.23 18.45
CA VAL A 144 -19.23 16.20 19.88
C VAL A 144 -18.98 14.79 20.44
N GLY A 145 -18.11 14.68 21.43
CA GLY A 145 -17.72 13.39 22.02
C GLY A 145 -16.61 12.64 21.27
N GLY A 146 -16.00 13.24 20.24
CA GLY A 146 -15.04 12.57 19.37
C GLY A 146 -13.74 12.17 20.09
N ASP A 147 -13.19 13.07 20.91
CA ASP A 147 -11.98 12.78 21.69
C ASP A 147 -12.24 11.69 22.74
N GLU A 148 -13.39 11.76 23.43
CA GLU A 148 -13.79 10.77 24.43
C GLU A 148 -13.98 9.38 23.80
N ALA A 149 -14.57 9.31 22.61
CA ALA A 149 -14.75 8.07 21.86
C ALA A 149 -13.41 7.43 21.45
N ASN A 150 -12.43 8.26 21.08
CA ASN A 150 -11.13 7.80 20.60
C ASN A 150 -10.15 7.46 21.72
N LYS A 151 -10.30 8.03 22.92
CA LYS A 151 -9.36 7.85 24.04
C LYS A 151 -9.09 6.38 24.35
N LYS A 152 -10.14 5.55 24.36
CA LYS A 152 -10.01 4.09 24.57
C LYS A 152 -9.12 3.45 23.51
N TYR A 153 -9.30 3.81 22.23
CA TYR A 153 -8.49 3.26 21.14
C TYR A 153 -7.06 3.78 21.17
N GLN A 154 -6.83 5.03 21.56
CA GLN A 154 -5.48 5.55 21.77
C GLN A 154 -4.72 4.68 22.77
N GLU A 155 -5.29 4.45 23.95
CA GLU A 155 -4.67 3.65 25.00
C GLU A 155 -4.44 2.19 24.56
N GLU A 156 -5.43 1.58 23.90
CA GLU A 156 -5.35 0.19 23.45
C GLU A 156 -4.33 -0.02 22.31
N TYR A 157 -4.24 0.92 21.36
CA TYR A 157 -3.43 0.78 20.15
C TYR A 157 -2.09 1.52 20.20
N TYR A 158 -1.81 2.34 21.22
CA TYR A 158 -0.58 3.15 21.32
C TYR A 158 0.70 2.36 21.06
N TYR A 159 0.83 1.17 21.68
CA TYR A 159 2.02 0.33 21.55
C TYR A 159 2.03 -0.55 20.29
N ARG A 160 0.89 -0.66 19.59
CA ARG A 160 0.75 -1.42 18.33
C ARG A 160 0.99 -0.54 17.11
N VAL A 161 0.42 0.65 17.08
CA VAL A 161 0.53 1.59 15.96
C VAL A 161 1.62 2.59 16.28
N LYS A 162 2.78 2.41 15.65
CA LYS A 162 4.01 3.13 15.98
C LYS A 162 4.01 4.63 15.66
N TYR A 163 3.02 5.09 14.90
CA TYR A 163 2.87 6.46 14.43
C TYR A 163 1.47 7.01 14.76
N LEU A 164 0.88 6.54 15.86
CA LEU A 164 -0.42 6.99 16.34
C LEU A 164 -0.36 8.43 16.88
#